data_AF-A0A7C6MBY5-F1
#
_entry.id   AF-A0A7C6MBY5-F1
#
_cell.length_a   1.000
_cell.length_b   1.000
_cell.length_c   1.000
_cell.angle_alpha   90.00
_cell.angle_beta   90.00
_cell.angle_gamma   90.00
#
_symmetry.space_group_name_H-M   'P 1'
#
loop_
_entity.id
_entity.type
_entity.pdbx_description
1 polymer ?
#
loop_
_entity_poly.entity_id
_entity_poly.type
_entity_poly.pdbx_seq_one_letter_code
_entity_poly.pdbx_strand_id
1 'polypeptide(L)' 'MYAYRVFGCDGSTDVTVEAIDRAVADGVDVINMSLGSSYGTADDPSAVASTNAVGAGVVVIASAGNSGPNPYVTG' A
#
# COMPACT_ATOMS: atom_id res chain seq x y z
N MET A 1 -11.84 -13.84 -0.37
CA MET A 1 -11.05 -12.80 -1.05
C MET A 1 -11.76 -11.48 -0.82
N TYR A 2 -11.08 -10.51 -0.22
CA TYR A 2 -11.61 -9.17 0.03
C TYR A 2 -11.11 -8.20 -1.03
N ALA A 3 -11.92 -7.19 -1.35
CA ALA A 3 -11.55 -6.13 -2.28
C ALA A 3 -11.84 -4.77 -1.64
N TYR A 4 -10.79 -3.95 -1.51
CA TYR A 4 -10.88 -2.59 -0.99
C TYR A 4 -10.60 -1.62 -2.12
N ARG A 5 -11.60 -0.82 -2.50
CA ARG A 5 -11.44 0.20 -3.54
C ARG A 5 -10.86 1.46 -2.90
N VAL A 6 -9.63 1.81 -3.28
CA VAL A 6 -8.96 3.01 -2.78
C VAL A 6 -9.01 4.19 -3.75
N PHE A 7 -9.17 3.95 -5.05
CA PHE A 7 -9.29 5.03 -6.05
C PHE A 7 -10.74 5.47 -6.29
N GLY A 8 -10.92 6.79 -6.38
CA GLY A 8 -12.13 7.42 -6.89
C GLY A 8 -12.16 7.52 -8.43
N CYS A 9 -13.13 8.25 -8.96
CA CYS A 9 -13.28 8.45 -10.41
C CYS A 9 -12.09 9.20 -11.05
N ASP A 10 -11.48 10.11 -10.28
CA ASP A 10 -10.40 10.99 -10.76
C ASP A 10 -8.99 10.39 -10.57
N GLY A 11 -8.89 9.17 -10.03
CA GLY A 11 -7.63 8.43 -9.91
C GLY A 11 -6.73 8.79 -8.71
N SER A 12 -7.16 9.69 -7.82
CA SER A 12 -6.50 9.95 -6.53
C SER A 12 -7.07 9.07 -5.40
N THR A 13 -6.29 8.89 -4.35
CA THR A 13 -6.68 8.16 -3.12
C THR A 13 -6.13 8.88 -1.89
N ASP A 14 -6.95 9.00 -0.86
CA ASP A 14 -6.60 9.42 0.49
C ASP A 14 -6.97 8.34 1.54
N VAL A 15 -7.53 7.21 1.10
CA VAL A 15 -8.06 6.14 1.97
C VAL A 15 -7.22 4.86 2.01
N THR A 16 -5.98 4.93 1.52
CA THR A 16 -5.11 3.75 1.42
C THR A 16 -4.74 3.18 2.79
N VAL A 17 -4.55 4.05 3.80
CA VAL A 17 -4.21 3.64 5.16
C VAL A 17 -5.40 2.92 5.80
N GLU A 18 -6.59 3.49 5.69
CA GLU A 18 -7.83 2.92 6.20
C GLU A 18 -8.15 1.57 5.55
N ALA A 19 -7.84 1.41 4.26
CA ALA A 19 -7.99 0.14 3.57
C ALA A 19 -7.03 -0.95 4.09
N ILE A 20 -5.77 -0.59 4.38
CA ILE A 20 -4.80 -1.52 4.99
C ILE A 20 -5.26 -1.93 6.39
N ASP A 21 -5.63 -0.96 7.22
CA ASP A 21 -6.12 -1.22 8.59
C ASP A 21 -7.37 -2.11 8.57
N ARG A 22 -8.29 -1.85 7.63
CA ARG A 22 -9.49 -2.67 7.47
C ARG A 22 -9.16 -4.09 7.04
N ALA A 23 -8.19 -4.27 6.13
CA ALA A 23 -7.76 -5.59 5.69
C ALA A 23 -7.15 -6.39 6.85
N VAL A 24 -6.30 -5.76 7.67
CA VAL A 24 -5.75 -6.38 8.89
C VAL A 24 -6.89 -6.76 9.85
N ALA A 25 -7.85 -5.86 10.09
CA ALA A 25 -9.01 -6.14 10.95
C ALA A 25 -9.92 -7.26 10.42
N ASP A 26 -10.00 -7.43 9.10
CA ASP A 26 -10.71 -8.55 8.46
C ASP A 26 -9.91 -9.86 8.47
N GLY A 27 -8.71 -9.86 9.05
CA GLY A 27 -7.90 -11.05 9.28
C GLY A 27 -7.32 -11.65 8.00
N VAL A 28 -6.98 -10.82 7.01
CA VAL A 28 -6.34 -11.32 5.78
C VAL A 28 -4.89 -11.72 6.03
N ASP A 29 -4.45 -12.78 5.36
CA ASP A 29 -3.05 -13.23 5.45
C ASP A 29 -2.12 -12.45 4.51
N VAL A 30 -2.65 -11.95 3.40
CA VAL A 30 -1.88 -11.29 2.33
C VAL A 30 -2.62 -10.06 1.81
N ILE A 31 -1.90 -8.95 1.66
CA ILE A 31 -2.34 -7.73 1.00
C ILE A 31 -1.54 -7.56 -0.28
N ASN A 32 -2.22 -7.48 -1.42
CA ASN A 32 -1.62 -7.17 -2.71
C ASN A 32 -2.09 -5.80 -3.20
N MET A 33 -1.16 -4.86 -3.33
CA MET A 33 -1.42 -3.47 -3.71
C MET A 33 -0.57 -3.09 -4.92
N SER A 34 -1.21 -2.83 -6.05
CA SER A 34 -0.57 -2.18 -7.20
C SER A 34 -0.58 -0.66 -7.03
N LEU A 35 -0.02 -0.19 -5.91
CA LEU A 35 -0.03 1.20 -5.46
C LEU A 35 1.39 1.62 -5.08
N GLY A 36 1.68 2.90 -5.24
CA GLY A 36 2.95 3.52 -4.87
C GLY A 36 3.00 4.97 -5.36
N SER A 37 3.92 5.75 -4.81
CA SER A 37 4.22 7.12 -5.24
C SER A 37 5.65 7.17 -5.77
N SER A 38 5.89 7.99 -6.80
CA SER A 38 7.27 8.35 -7.16
C SER A 38 7.93 9.03 -5.96
N TYR A 39 9.15 8.59 -5.63
CA TYR A 39 9.93 9.13 -4.50
C TYR A 39 9.32 8.83 -3.12
N GLY A 40 8.58 7.73 -2.99
CA GLY A 40 8.04 7.32 -1.70
C GLY A 40 9.12 7.12 -0.63
N THR A 41 8.80 7.48 0.61
CA THR A 41 9.70 7.37 1.76
C THR A 41 9.17 6.36 2.78
N ALA A 42 10.03 5.90 3.70
CA ALA A 42 9.61 4.99 4.77
C ALA A 42 8.62 5.65 5.76
N ASP A 43 8.60 6.98 5.82
CA ASP A 43 7.72 7.77 6.69
C ASP A 43 6.37 8.07 6.02
N ASP A 44 6.17 7.68 4.76
CA ASP A 44 4.91 7.86 4.07
C ASP A 44 3.80 7.09 4.83
N PRO A 45 2.59 7.66 4.99
CA PRO A 45 1.53 7.04 5.79
C PRO A 45 1.20 5.60 5.38
N SER A 46 1.20 5.31 4.08
CA SER A 46 0.97 3.96 3.56
C SER A 46 2.14 3.00 3.82
N ALA A 47 3.39 3.48 3.88
CA ALA A 47 4.56 2.69 4.23
C ALA A 47 4.56 2.33 5.72
N VAL A 48 4.19 3.29 6.58
CA VAL A 48 4.01 3.06 8.03
C VAL A 48 2.87 2.06 8.28
N ALA A 49 1.71 2.25 7.63
CA ALA A 49 0.59 1.32 7.73
C ALA A 49 0.97 -0.10 7.25
N SER A 50 1.70 -0.21 6.15
CA SER A 50 2.20 -1.49 5.64
C SER A 50 3.16 -2.17 6.63
N THR A 51 4.04 -1.39 7.25
CA THR A 51 4.97 -1.89 8.28
C THR A 51 4.21 -2.41 9.50
N ASN A 52 3.16 -1.71 9.93
CA ASN A 52 2.29 -2.17 11.01
C ASN A 52 1.53 -3.45 10.66
N ALA A 53 1.02 -3.56 9.42
CA ALA A 53 0.35 -4.78 8.94
C ALA A 53 1.30 -5.98 8.96
N VAL A 54 2.56 -5.80 8.55
CA VAL A 54 3.60 -6.83 8.68
C VAL A 54 3.85 -7.19 10.14
N GLY A 55 3.89 -6.20 11.04
CA GLY A 55 3.97 -6.42 12.48
C GLY A 55 2.80 -7.22 13.07
N ALA A 56 1.62 -7.15 12.43
CA ALA A 56 0.44 -7.94 12.77
C ALA A 56 0.41 -9.34 12.11
N GLY A 57 1.45 -9.72 11.37
CA GLY A 57 1.57 -11.03 10.73
C GLY A 57 1.03 -11.11 9.29
N VAL A 58 0.69 -9.97 8.67
CA VAL A 58 0.16 -9.91 7.30
C VAL A 58 1.30 -9.69 6.30
N VAL A 59 1.34 -10.48 5.22
CA VAL A 59 2.31 -10.25 4.14
C VAL A 59 1.81 -9.14 3.24
N VAL A 60 2.61 -8.08 3.07
CA VAL A 60 2.28 -6.95 2.19
C VAL A 60 3.13 -7.00 0.92
N ILE A 61 2.48 -6.95 -0.23
CA ILE A 61 3.09 -6.93 -1.56
C ILE A 61 2.70 -5.61 -2.23
N ALA A 62 3.70 -4.75 -2.49
CA ALA A 62 3.53 -3.49 -3.19
C ALA A 62 4.34 -3.48 -4.49
N SER A 63 3.86 -2.78 -5.51
CA SER A 63 4.61 -2.60 -6.76
C SER A 63 5.82 -1.69 -6.57
N ALA A 64 6.95 -2.01 -7.21
CA ALA A 64 8.10 -1.13 -7.27
C ALA A 64 7.85 0.16 -8.08
N GLY A 65 6.81 0.15 -8.92
CA GLY A 65 6.45 1.25 -9.80
C GLY A 65 7.05 1.13 -11.21
N ASN A 66 6.69 2.06 -12.11
CA ASN A 66 6.98 2.01 -13.55
C ASN A 66 7.78 3.25 -14.06
N SER A 67 8.36 4.06 -13.17
CA SER A 67 9.00 5.34 -13.50
C SER A 67 10.45 5.24 -13.99
N GLY A 68 10.95 4.04 -14.28
CA GLY A 68 12.25 3.84 -14.92
C GLY A 68 13.46 4.05 -13.98
N PRO A 69 14.68 3.79 -14.46
CA PRO A 69 15.71 3.03 -13.73
C PRO A 69 16.48 3.80 -12.65
N ASN A 70 15.95 4.91 -12.15
CA ASN A 70 16.61 5.66 -11.08
C ASN A 70 16.60 4.84 -9.79
N PRO A 71 17.76 4.44 -9.25
CA PRO A 71 17.81 3.76 -7.96
C PRO A 71 17.20 4.66 -6.89
N TYR A 72 16.50 4.03 -5.94
CA TYR A 72 15.77 4.69 -4.84
C TYR A 72 14.50 5.46 -5.25
N VAL A 73 14.12 5.43 -6.53
CA VAL A 73 12.77 5.83 -6.95
C VAL A 73 11.94 4.56 -6.98
N THR A 74 11.19 4.33 -5.91
CA THR A 74 9.94 3.56 -6.04
C THR A 74 8.92 4.49 -6.70
N GLY A 75 8.11 3.96 -7.62
CA GLY A 75 7.17 4.72 -8.48
C GLY A 75 7.28 4.36 -9.95
#